data_AF-A0A6N6PWT3-F1
#
_entry.id   AF-A0A6N6PWT3-F1
#
_cell.length_a   1.000
_cell.length_b   1.000
_cell.length_c   1.000
_cell.angle_alpha   90.00
_cell.angle_beta   90.00
_cell.angle_gamma   90.00
#
_symmetry.space_group_name_H-M   'P 1'
#
loop_
_entity.id
_entity.type
_entity.pdbx_description
1 polymer ?
#
loop_
_entity_poly.entity_id
_entity_poly.type
_entity_poly.pdbx_seq_one_letter_code
_entity_poly.pdbx_strand_id
1 'polypeptide(L)'
;MIHERALPSEGLLEVADDQGVADRERDDHHQGEDPSPAATPNPQGRDQPDHRGQEQRVSAQELHCRIQHGGRDVPVEEPEHREVEALQPKHARSLGARCGNRKSLPRRFVALAPPRPPLLSSSMADRLAVFLRAPRPGTVKTRIAAECGPEKTLEIYRELVAITLGALPARLPVELRFTPDDATDEIRPLLRDGWTAVPQGAGDLGERLGRAAEDAFAGGVRRWVVVGTDAPEMSAADLAWAFSGLVANDVVLGPALDGGYWLLGLSRRAPGLFGGIPWGESTVLEKTEAAARAAGLRCSRVRELADIDTAADWRAWKARSVRA
;
A
#
# COMPACT_ATOMS: atom_id res chain seq x y z
N MET A 1 -60.66 -37.19 20.42
CA MET A 1 -60.16 -38.48 20.94
C MET A 1 -58.77 -38.20 21.53
N ILE A 2 -58.64 -37.92 22.85
CA ILE A 2 -58.12 -38.82 23.92
C ILE A 2 -56.86 -39.59 23.45
N HIS A 3 -55.67 -39.52 24.04
CA HIS A 3 -55.22 -39.48 25.46
C HIS A 3 -53.83 -38.76 25.55
N GLU A 4 -53.56 -37.91 26.56
CA GLU A 4 -52.88 -38.21 27.85
C GLU A 4 -51.40 -38.64 27.75
N ARG A 5 -50.44 -37.79 28.17
CA ARG A 5 -49.77 -37.72 29.51
C ARG A 5 -48.63 -38.74 29.70
N ALA A 6 -47.41 -38.24 29.95
CA ALA A 6 -46.60 -38.47 31.18
C ALA A 6 -45.09 -38.22 30.95
N LEU A 7 -44.53 -37.24 31.68
CA LEU A 7 -43.19 -37.30 32.31
C LEU A 7 -43.38 -37.93 33.72
N PRO A 8 -42.37 -38.22 34.59
CA PRO A 8 -40.94 -37.82 34.61
C PRO A 8 -39.97 -38.91 35.19
N SER A 9 -38.80 -38.47 35.71
CA SER A 9 -38.00 -39.06 36.83
C SER A 9 -36.88 -40.03 36.39
N GLU A 10 -35.66 -40.14 36.94
CA GLU A 10 -34.79 -39.47 37.93
C GLU A 10 -33.35 -39.98 37.69
N GLY A 11 -32.34 -39.42 38.37
CA GLY A 11 -31.09 -40.13 38.73
C GLY A 11 -29.82 -39.32 38.47
N LEU A 12 -29.31 -38.57 39.47
CA LEU A 12 -28.19 -38.90 40.38
C LEU A 12 -26.80 -38.84 39.68
N LEU A 13 -25.94 -37.85 39.99
CA LEU A 13 -24.98 -37.71 41.11
C LEU A 13 -23.66 -38.48 40.93
N GLU A 14 -22.56 -37.72 41.00
CA GLU A 14 -21.16 -38.00 41.43
C GLU A 14 -20.27 -37.06 40.57
N VAL A 15 -19.63 -35.98 41.03
CA VAL A 15 -18.76 -35.70 42.20
C VAL A 15 -17.62 -36.70 42.34
N ALA A 16 -16.45 -36.31 41.85
CA ALA A 16 -15.16 -36.69 42.38
C ALA A 16 -14.17 -35.52 42.20
N ASP A 17 -13.94 -34.79 43.28
CA ASP A 17 -12.67 -34.15 43.60
C ASP A 17 -11.63 -35.26 43.85
N ASP A 18 -10.37 -35.08 43.43
CA ASP A 18 -9.24 -35.25 44.35
C ASP A 18 -7.93 -34.61 43.81
N GLN A 19 -7.13 -34.22 44.79
CA GLN A 19 -5.92 -33.42 44.84
C GLN A 19 -4.71 -34.10 44.16
N GLY A 20 -3.65 -33.44 43.69
CA GLY A 20 -2.82 -32.41 44.30
C GLY A 20 -1.48 -33.05 44.71
N VAL A 21 -0.36 -32.67 44.09
CA VAL A 21 1.01 -32.90 44.61
C VAL A 21 1.93 -31.78 44.16
N ALA A 22 2.62 -31.19 45.14
CA ALA A 22 3.77 -30.31 44.99
C ALA A 22 5.05 -31.08 45.37
N ASP A 23 6.15 -30.83 44.66
CA ASP A 23 7.56 -31.04 45.04
C ASP A 23 8.37 -30.11 44.11
N ARG A 24 9.07 -29.04 44.51
CA ARG A 24 10.27 -28.87 45.36
C ARG A 24 11.51 -29.65 44.94
N GLU A 25 12.62 -28.90 44.92
CA GLU A 25 14.04 -29.29 44.78
C GLU A 25 14.52 -29.44 43.31
N ARG A 26 15.68 -28.93 42.89
CA ARG A 26 16.92 -28.61 43.62
C ARG A 26 17.84 -27.73 42.74
N ASP A 27 18.69 -26.97 43.42
CA ASP A 27 19.83 -26.22 42.90
C ASP A 27 20.77 -27.05 42.02
N ASP A 28 21.44 -26.41 41.05
CA ASP A 28 22.90 -26.59 40.98
C ASP A 28 23.63 -25.39 40.41
N HIS A 29 24.66 -24.99 41.15
CA HIS A 29 25.63 -23.96 40.86
C HIS A 29 26.57 -24.42 39.73
N HIS A 30 26.90 -23.52 38.80
CA HIS A 30 28.24 -23.51 38.22
C HIS A 30 28.83 -22.11 38.28
N GLN A 31 29.80 -21.99 39.17
CA GLN A 31 30.72 -20.88 39.27
C GLN A 31 31.88 -21.09 38.29
N GLY A 32 32.47 -19.97 37.86
CA GLY A 32 33.87 -19.86 37.47
C GLY A 32 34.09 -19.64 35.98
N GLU A 33 34.97 -18.77 35.52
CA GLU A 33 35.93 -17.87 36.15
C GLU A 33 36.29 -16.85 35.06
N ASP A 34 36.37 -15.57 35.43
CA ASP A 34 36.99 -14.52 34.62
C ASP A 34 38.50 -14.53 34.95
N PRO A 35 39.40 -14.35 33.96
CA PRO A 35 40.36 -13.27 34.15
C PRO A 35 40.72 -12.53 32.85
N SER A 36 40.50 -11.21 32.87
CA SER A 36 41.41 -10.22 32.25
C SER A 36 42.74 -10.16 33.06
N PRO A 37 43.87 -9.55 32.62
CA PRO A 37 44.03 -8.58 31.52
C PRO A 37 45.34 -8.67 30.70
N ALA A 38 45.45 -7.79 29.68
CA ALA A 38 46.60 -6.89 29.40
C ALA A 38 47.17 -6.85 27.97
N ALA A 39 47.48 -5.61 27.58
CA ALA A 39 48.58 -5.14 26.73
C ALA A 39 48.43 -5.14 25.19
N THR A 40 48.18 -3.93 24.66
CA THR A 40 48.74 -3.40 23.39
C THR A 40 50.24 -3.06 23.59
N PRO A 41 51.11 -3.10 22.54
CA PRO A 41 51.17 -2.00 21.56
C PRO A 41 51.46 -2.40 20.08
N ASN A 42 51.03 -1.46 19.20
CA ASN A 42 51.43 -1.15 17.80
C ASN A 42 52.99 -1.22 17.58
N PRO A 43 53.62 -1.19 16.37
CA PRO A 43 53.15 -0.51 15.14
C PRO A 43 53.65 -0.98 13.73
N GLN A 44 53.13 -0.30 12.69
CA GLN A 44 53.79 0.13 11.43
C GLN A 44 54.08 -0.86 10.26
N GLY A 45 53.73 -0.40 9.05
CA GLY A 45 54.26 -0.84 7.75
C GLY A 45 53.19 -0.84 6.65
N ARG A 46 52.87 0.31 6.03
CA ARG A 46 53.34 0.75 4.70
C ARG A 46 53.16 -0.32 3.60
N ASP A 47 52.22 -0.09 2.67
CA ASP A 47 52.56 0.26 1.27
C ASP A 47 51.29 0.52 0.43
N GLN A 48 51.23 1.72 -0.13
CA GLN A 48 50.44 2.05 -1.33
C GLN A 48 51.24 1.64 -2.57
N PRO A 49 50.56 1.41 -3.69
CA PRO A 49 50.96 2.16 -4.87
C PRO A 49 49.81 2.88 -5.57
N ASP A 50 50.16 4.11 -5.95
CA ASP A 50 49.57 4.99 -6.95
C ASP A 50 49.47 4.28 -8.31
N HIS A 51 48.28 4.26 -8.90
CA HIS A 51 48.11 4.18 -10.35
C HIS A 51 47.06 5.17 -10.82
N ARG A 52 47.55 6.34 -11.26
CA ARG A 52 47.01 7.12 -12.38
C ARG A 52 46.63 6.21 -13.55
N GLY A 53 45.46 6.44 -14.14
CA GLY A 53 45.20 5.93 -15.49
C GLY A 53 43.74 5.87 -15.92
N GLN A 54 43.35 6.84 -16.73
CA GLN A 54 42.33 6.78 -17.79
C GLN A 54 40.85 6.78 -17.43
N GLU A 55 40.30 7.99 -17.58
CA GLU A 55 38.99 8.23 -18.18
C GLU A 55 38.74 7.32 -19.40
N GLN A 56 37.65 6.57 -19.38
CA GLN A 56 37.01 6.08 -20.60
C GLN A 56 35.54 6.47 -20.58
N ARG A 57 35.23 7.48 -21.39
CA ARG A 57 33.90 7.78 -21.90
C ARG A 57 33.42 6.57 -22.71
N VAL A 58 32.40 5.87 -22.24
CA VAL A 58 31.66 4.92 -23.08
C VAL A 58 30.50 5.69 -23.70
N SER A 59 30.67 6.08 -24.96
CA SER A 59 29.60 6.68 -25.76
C SER A 59 28.60 5.61 -26.17
N ALA A 60 27.32 5.94 -26.07
CA ALA A 60 26.20 5.15 -26.55
C ALA A 60 26.39 4.76 -28.01
N GLN A 61 26.43 3.46 -28.28
CA GLN A 61 26.46 2.90 -29.63
C GLN A 61 25.10 2.30 -29.94
N GLU A 62 24.66 2.59 -31.16
CA GLU A 62 23.30 2.56 -31.68
C GLU A 62 22.70 1.14 -31.70
N LEU A 63 21.48 1.02 -31.16
CA LEU A 63 20.66 -0.17 -31.32
C LEU A 63 19.87 -0.06 -32.64
N HIS A 64 20.41 -0.63 -33.72
CA HIS A 64 19.70 -0.80 -34.98
C HIS A 64 18.78 -2.03 -34.89
N CYS A 65 17.50 -1.83 -34.60
CA CYS A 65 16.47 -2.87 -34.79
C CYS A 65 15.76 -2.62 -36.12
N ARG A 66 16.07 -3.44 -37.12
CA ARG A 66 15.29 -3.56 -38.36
C ARG A 66 13.97 -4.24 -38.03
N ILE A 67 12.86 -3.53 -38.17
CA ILE A 67 11.54 -4.14 -38.32
C ILE A 67 11.13 -3.96 -39.77
N GLN A 68 11.04 -5.08 -40.48
CA GLN A 68 10.57 -5.15 -41.85
C GLN A 68 9.05 -4.94 -41.91
N HIS A 69 8.63 -4.23 -42.95
CA HIS A 69 7.24 -3.91 -43.28
C HIS A 69 6.38 -5.16 -43.54
N GLY A 70 5.19 -5.19 -42.94
CA GLY A 70 4.05 -5.99 -43.37
C GLY A 70 2.82 -5.10 -43.38
N GLY A 71 2.42 -4.66 -44.56
CA GLY A 71 1.42 -3.60 -44.75
C GLY A 71 -0.02 -3.98 -44.40
N ARG A 72 -0.78 -2.94 -44.07
CA ARG A 72 -2.13 -2.68 -44.61
C ARG A 72 -2.51 -1.24 -44.27
N ASP A 73 -2.61 -0.42 -45.31
CA ASP A 73 -3.09 0.96 -45.26
C ASP A 73 -4.56 1.00 -44.83
N VAL A 74 -4.88 1.88 -43.87
CA VAL A 74 -6.26 2.28 -43.57
C VAL A 74 -6.26 3.82 -43.55
N PRO A 75 -7.13 4.49 -44.33
CA PRO A 75 -7.15 5.95 -44.40
C PRO A 75 -7.74 6.53 -43.11
N VAL A 76 -7.07 7.53 -42.54
CA VAL A 76 -7.60 8.35 -41.46
C VAL A 76 -8.16 9.62 -42.09
N GLU A 77 -9.48 9.77 -42.07
CA GLU A 77 -10.15 11.03 -42.42
C GLU A 77 -9.94 12.06 -41.29
N GLU A 78 -9.51 13.27 -41.67
CA GLU A 78 -9.41 14.43 -40.78
C GLU A 78 -10.80 15.03 -40.53
N PRO A 79 -11.20 15.36 -39.28
CA PRO A 79 -12.37 16.17 -39.05
C PRO A 79 -12.02 17.66 -39.07
N GLU A 80 -12.82 18.37 -39.87
CA GLU A 80 -12.80 19.79 -40.15
C GLU A 80 -12.78 20.70 -38.89
N HIS A 81 -11.94 21.72 -38.94
CA HIS A 81 -11.93 22.83 -38.00
C HIS A 81 -13.21 23.68 -38.18
N ARG A 82 -14.05 23.73 -37.15
CA ARG A 82 -15.16 24.68 -37.04
C ARG A 82 -14.76 25.81 -36.10
N GLU A 83 -14.38 26.96 -36.67
CA GLU A 83 -14.24 28.23 -35.96
C GLU A 83 -15.60 28.64 -35.36
N VAL A 84 -15.60 29.07 -34.10
CA VAL A 84 -16.76 29.69 -33.47
C VAL A 84 -16.42 31.16 -33.23
N GLU A 85 -17.07 32.00 -34.04
CA GLU A 85 -16.95 33.45 -34.12
C GLU A 85 -17.53 34.12 -32.86
N ALA A 86 -16.71 34.89 -32.13
CA ALA A 86 -17.14 35.64 -30.97
C ALA A 86 -17.68 37.03 -31.38
N LEU A 87 -18.98 37.25 -31.19
CA LEU A 87 -19.63 38.55 -31.32
C LEU A 87 -19.03 39.59 -30.34
N GLN A 88 -18.65 40.76 -30.85
CA GLN A 88 -18.46 41.97 -30.05
C GLN A 88 -19.56 43.00 -30.31
N PRO A 89 -20.09 43.67 -29.26
CA PRO A 89 -20.77 44.93 -29.41
C PRO A 89 -19.83 46.12 -29.23
N LYS A 90 -20.26 47.21 -29.84
CA LYS A 90 -19.49 48.36 -30.32
C LYS A 90 -19.67 49.57 -29.38
N HIS A 91 -18.65 50.44 -29.40
CA HIS A 91 -18.64 51.86 -29.02
C HIS A 91 -18.69 52.26 -27.53
N ALA A 92 -17.63 52.92 -27.06
CA ALA A 92 -17.73 54.20 -26.35
C ALA A 92 -16.40 54.97 -26.41
N ARG A 93 -16.55 56.30 -26.46
CA ARG A 93 -15.58 57.34 -26.85
C ARG A 93 -14.48 57.61 -25.82
N SER A 94 -13.46 58.31 -26.32
CA SER A 94 -12.33 58.93 -25.64
C SER A 94 -12.69 59.77 -24.42
N LEU A 95 -11.77 59.85 -23.45
CA LEU A 95 -11.37 61.06 -22.72
C LEU A 95 -10.19 60.77 -21.78
N GLY A 96 -9.20 61.67 -21.80
CA GLY A 96 -8.53 62.13 -20.57
C GLY A 96 -7.33 61.35 -20.04
N ALA A 97 -6.14 61.90 -20.25
CA ALA A 97 -4.91 61.54 -19.57
C ALA A 97 -4.99 61.66 -18.03
N ARG A 98 -4.31 60.76 -17.30
CA ARG A 98 -3.36 61.12 -16.22
C ARG A 98 -2.60 59.90 -15.68
N CYS A 99 -1.36 60.20 -15.32
CA CYS A 99 -0.33 59.35 -14.71
C CYS A 99 -0.81 58.72 -13.37
N GLY A 100 -0.48 57.45 -13.14
CA GLY A 100 -0.67 56.79 -11.84
C GLY A 100 -0.20 55.34 -11.83
N ASN A 101 0.90 55.07 -11.12
CA ASN A 101 1.37 53.80 -10.56
C ASN A 101 1.06 52.49 -11.32
N ARG A 102 2.11 51.87 -11.89
CA ARG A 102 2.12 50.45 -12.26
C ARG A 102 1.95 49.58 -11.01
N LYS A 103 0.71 49.27 -10.64
CA LYS A 103 0.41 48.10 -9.81
C LYS A 103 0.55 46.88 -10.72
N SER A 104 1.54 46.04 -10.41
CA SER A 104 1.71 44.72 -11.02
C SER A 104 0.42 43.92 -10.87
N LEU A 105 -0.20 43.55 -12.00
CA LEU A 105 -1.30 42.59 -12.02
C LEU A 105 -0.82 41.26 -11.43
N PRO A 106 -1.61 40.59 -10.57
CA PRO A 106 -1.23 39.28 -10.07
C PRO A 106 -1.20 38.30 -11.25
N ARG A 107 -0.07 37.60 -11.41
CA ARG A 107 0.05 36.46 -12.31
C ARG A 107 -1.05 35.46 -11.94
N ARG A 108 -2.05 35.31 -12.81
CA ARG A 108 -3.01 34.22 -12.73
C ARG A 108 -2.20 32.92 -12.71
N PHE A 109 -2.17 32.26 -11.56
CA PHE A 109 -1.78 30.85 -11.48
C PHE A 109 -2.83 30.09 -12.30
N VAL A 110 -2.48 29.77 -13.54
CA VAL A 110 -3.18 28.72 -14.28
C VAL A 110 -2.80 27.45 -13.55
N ALA A 111 -3.74 26.88 -12.78
CA ALA A 111 -3.57 25.55 -12.24
C ALA A 111 -3.35 24.61 -13.43
N LEU A 112 -2.10 24.17 -13.62
CA LEU A 112 -1.80 23.08 -14.55
C LEU A 112 -2.66 21.90 -14.08
N ALA A 113 -3.48 21.37 -15.00
CA ALA A 113 -4.16 20.11 -14.77
C ALA A 113 -3.13 19.09 -14.27
N PRO A 114 -3.47 18.26 -13.26
CA PRO A 114 -2.53 17.26 -12.78
C PRO A 114 -2.03 16.44 -13.98
N PRO A 115 -0.73 16.09 -14.01
CA PRO A 115 -0.21 15.27 -15.10
C PRO A 115 -1.07 14.02 -15.27
N ARG A 116 -1.21 13.53 -16.51
CA ARG A 116 -1.94 12.28 -16.75
C ARG A 116 -1.12 11.12 -16.18
N PRO A 117 -1.74 10.17 -15.46
CA PRO A 117 -1.02 9.01 -14.95
C PRO A 117 -0.44 8.20 -16.12
N PRO A 118 0.79 7.66 -16.00
CA PRO A 118 1.35 6.80 -17.03
C PRO A 118 0.59 5.47 -17.12
N LEU A 119 0.59 4.87 -18.31
CA LEU A 119 -0.03 3.55 -18.50
C LEU A 119 0.81 2.47 -17.78
N LEU A 120 0.14 1.64 -16.98
CA LEU A 120 0.77 0.50 -16.29
C LEU A 120 1.15 -0.60 -17.30
N SER A 121 2.39 -1.08 -17.22
CA SER A 121 2.91 -2.16 -18.07
C SER A 121 2.66 -3.53 -17.43
N SER A 122 2.13 -4.48 -18.20
CA SER A 122 1.84 -5.87 -17.82
C SER A 122 3.10 -6.76 -17.73
N SER A 123 4.28 -6.20 -17.49
CA SER A 123 5.52 -6.97 -17.40
C SER A 123 5.61 -7.69 -16.05
N MET A 124 6.23 -8.88 -16.01
CA MET A 124 6.55 -9.60 -14.76
C MET A 124 7.37 -8.79 -13.74
N ALA A 125 7.84 -7.59 -14.12
CA ALA A 125 8.53 -6.67 -13.24
C ALA A 125 7.63 -6.04 -12.17
N ASP A 126 6.31 -5.96 -12.38
CA ASP A 126 5.40 -5.26 -11.48
C ASP A 126 4.41 -6.21 -10.81
N ARG A 127 4.19 -6.02 -9.51
CA ARG A 127 3.20 -6.76 -8.73
C ARG A 127 2.44 -5.84 -7.79
N LEU A 128 1.12 -6.00 -7.75
CA LEU A 128 0.26 -5.40 -6.74
C LEU A 128 -0.21 -6.45 -5.75
N ALA A 129 0.05 -6.24 -4.47
CA ALA A 129 -0.55 -6.99 -3.38
C ALA A 129 -1.75 -6.22 -2.81
N VAL A 130 -2.81 -6.93 -2.45
CA VAL A 130 -3.93 -6.37 -1.67
C VAL A 130 -3.96 -7.11 -0.35
N PHE A 131 -3.69 -6.40 0.74
CA PHE A 131 -3.83 -6.93 2.08
C PHE A 131 -5.29 -6.82 2.52
N LEU A 132 -5.89 -7.95 2.86
CA LEU A 132 -7.25 -7.98 3.37
C LEU A 132 -7.45 -9.03 4.46
N ARG A 133 -8.54 -8.88 5.21
CA ARG A 133 -9.03 -9.91 6.12
C ARG A 133 -10.14 -10.71 5.45
N ALA A 134 -10.26 -11.97 5.83
CA ALA A 134 -11.40 -12.78 5.44
C ALA A 134 -12.71 -12.09 5.88
N PRO A 135 -13.75 -12.05 5.03
CA PRO A 135 -15.03 -11.45 5.36
C PRO A 135 -15.83 -12.36 6.32
N ARG A 136 -15.34 -12.51 7.56
CA ARG A 136 -15.97 -13.24 8.66
C ARG A 136 -16.58 -12.27 9.68
N PRO A 137 -17.82 -12.50 10.17
CA PRO A 137 -18.41 -11.69 11.23
C PRO A 137 -17.49 -11.58 12.45
N GLY A 138 -17.41 -10.40 13.07
CA GLY A 138 -16.66 -10.18 14.32
C GLY A 138 -15.13 -10.13 14.19
N THR A 139 -14.55 -10.34 13.01
CA THR A 139 -13.08 -10.35 12.80
C THR A 139 -12.53 -9.10 12.11
N VAL A 140 -13.44 -8.21 11.69
CA VAL A 140 -13.16 -7.01 10.90
C VAL A 140 -13.80 -5.77 11.51
N LYS A 141 -13.13 -4.62 11.36
CA LYS A 141 -13.63 -3.27 11.69
C LYS A 141 -14.40 -3.21 13.02
N THR A 142 -13.73 -3.60 14.11
CA THR A 142 -14.32 -3.69 15.46
C THR A 142 -14.94 -2.38 15.94
N ARG A 143 -14.38 -1.23 15.53
CA ARG A 143 -14.94 0.11 15.79
C ARG A 143 -16.29 0.34 15.10
N ILE A 144 -16.47 -0.15 13.86
CA ILE A 144 -17.77 -0.13 13.17
C ILE A 144 -18.73 -1.12 13.84
N ALA A 145 -18.25 -2.31 14.21
CA ALA A 145 -19.06 -3.33 14.87
C ALA A 145 -19.63 -2.87 16.22
N ALA A 146 -18.89 -2.04 16.96
CA ALA A 146 -19.35 -1.47 18.22
C ALA A 146 -20.59 -0.56 18.05
N GLU A 147 -20.77 0.09 16.89
CA GLU A 147 -21.92 0.97 16.62
C GLU A 147 -23.02 0.27 15.82
N CYS A 148 -22.65 -0.52 14.81
CA CYS A 148 -23.57 -1.07 13.81
C CYS A 148 -23.91 -2.55 13.99
N GLY A 149 -23.21 -3.27 14.87
CA GLY A 149 -23.31 -4.71 15.00
C GLY A 149 -22.48 -5.48 13.95
N PRO A 150 -22.22 -6.78 14.19
CA PRO A 150 -21.31 -7.59 13.37
C PRO A 150 -21.82 -7.86 11.95
N GLU A 151 -23.13 -8.06 11.77
CA GLU A 151 -23.74 -8.33 10.47
C GLU A 151 -23.60 -7.12 9.55
N LYS A 152 -23.97 -5.93 10.06
CA LYS A 152 -23.90 -4.70 9.27
C LYS A 152 -22.46 -4.33 8.94
N THR A 153 -21.55 -4.54 9.90
CA THR A 153 -20.13 -4.32 9.68
C THR A 153 -19.57 -5.22 8.58
N LEU A 154 -20.03 -6.47 8.52
CA LEU A 154 -19.62 -7.39 7.47
C LEU A 154 -20.14 -6.95 6.09
N GLU A 155 -21.37 -6.44 5.99
CA GLU A 155 -21.88 -5.85 4.75
C GLU A 155 -21.02 -4.67 4.28
N ILE A 156 -20.72 -3.74 5.18
CA ILE A 156 -19.88 -2.57 4.90
C ILE A 156 -18.49 -3.02 4.44
N TYR A 157 -17.87 -3.96 5.16
CA TYR A 157 -16.56 -4.47 4.84
C TYR A 157 -16.52 -5.16 3.46
N ARG A 158 -17.54 -5.97 3.13
CA ARG A 158 -17.66 -6.58 1.79
C ARG A 158 -17.79 -5.52 0.69
N GLU A 159 -18.52 -4.43 0.95
CA GLU A 159 -18.63 -3.32 0.00
C GLU A 159 -17.28 -2.61 -0.20
N LEU A 160 -16.53 -2.33 0.88
CA LEU A 160 -15.18 -1.75 0.81
C LEU A 160 -14.20 -2.62 0.03
N VAL A 161 -14.21 -3.93 0.28
CA VAL A 161 -13.41 -4.90 -0.49
C VAL A 161 -13.81 -4.86 -1.96
N ALA A 162 -15.11 -4.91 -2.28
CA ALA A 162 -15.58 -4.87 -3.66
C ALA A 162 -15.17 -3.58 -4.39
N ILE A 163 -15.26 -2.43 -3.72
CA ILE A 163 -14.82 -1.12 -4.25
C ILE A 163 -13.32 -1.16 -4.55
N THR A 164 -12.51 -1.60 -3.57
CA THR A 164 -11.05 -1.69 -3.71
C THR A 164 -10.66 -2.58 -4.88
N LEU A 165 -11.22 -3.80 -4.94
CA LEU A 165 -10.94 -4.75 -6.03
C LEU A 165 -11.45 -4.23 -7.38
N GLY A 166 -12.57 -3.51 -7.40
CA GLY A 166 -13.14 -2.86 -8.60
C GLY A 166 -12.25 -1.74 -9.15
N ALA A 167 -11.52 -1.03 -8.30
CA ALA A 167 -10.62 0.05 -8.68
C ALA A 167 -9.26 -0.44 -9.24
N LEU A 168 -8.95 -1.74 -9.13
CA LEU A 168 -7.66 -2.26 -9.57
C LEU A 168 -7.53 -2.30 -11.10
N PRO A 169 -6.34 -1.98 -11.64
CA PRO A 169 -6.08 -2.03 -13.07
C PRO A 169 -6.15 -3.47 -13.62
N ALA A 170 -6.91 -3.66 -14.69
CA ALA A 170 -7.22 -5.00 -15.24
C ALA A 170 -6.00 -5.82 -15.72
N ARG A 171 -4.89 -5.17 -16.07
CA ARG A 171 -3.70 -5.83 -16.65
C ARG A 171 -2.52 -5.99 -15.69
N LEU A 172 -2.71 -5.65 -14.42
CA LEU A 172 -1.64 -5.77 -13.44
C LEU A 172 -1.73 -7.13 -12.75
N PRO A 173 -0.60 -7.85 -12.56
CA PRO A 173 -0.61 -9.04 -11.71
C PRO A 173 -1.01 -8.65 -10.28
N VAL A 174 -2.09 -9.24 -9.78
CA VAL A 174 -2.62 -8.99 -8.43
C VAL A 174 -2.47 -10.23 -7.56
N GLU A 175 -2.02 -10.01 -6.33
CA GLU A 175 -1.91 -11.04 -5.29
C GLU A 175 -2.72 -10.62 -4.06
N LEU A 176 -3.75 -11.38 -3.72
CA LEU A 176 -4.51 -11.20 -2.49
C LEU A 176 -3.74 -11.82 -1.33
N ARG A 177 -3.34 -10.99 -0.36
CA ARG A 177 -2.68 -11.40 0.87
C ARG A 177 -3.68 -11.36 2.00
N PHE A 178 -4.07 -12.53 2.50
CA PHE A 178 -5.22 -12.63 3.40
C PHE A 178 -4.88 -13.14 4.81
N THR A 179 -5.74 -12.80 5.76
CA THR A 179 -5.69 -13.32 7.14
C THR A 179 -7.11 -13.60 7.63
N PRO A 180 -7.36 -14.61 8.48
CA PRO A 180 -6.41 -15.65 8.92
C PRO A 180 -6.00 -16.62 7.80
N ASP A 181 -4.95 -17.40 8.04
CA ASP A 181 -4.32 -18.26 7.03
C ASP A 181 -5.20 -19.43 6.56
N ASP A 182 -6.22 -19.79 7.35
CA ASP A 182 -7.20 -20.83 7.03
C ASP A 182 -8.34 -20.36 6.11
N ALA A 183 -8.37 -19.08 5.73
CA ALA A 183 -9.52 -18.47 5.06
C ALA A 183 -9.53 -18.61 3.53
N THR A 184 -8.96 -19.69 2.99
CA THR A 184 -8.83 -19.87 1.53
C THR A 184 -10.18 -19.90 0.83
N ASP A 185 -11.19 -20.53 1.45
CA ASP A 185 -12.51 -20.69 0.84
C ASP A 185 -13.30 -19.38 0.79
N GLU A 186 -13.12 -18.49 1.77
CA GLU A 186 -13.75 -17.17 1.77
C GLU A 186 -13.08 -16.18 0.82
N ILE A 187 -11.81 -16.41 0.50
CA ILE A 187 -11.03 -15.55 -0.40
C ILE A 187 -11.19 -15.98 -1.85
N ARG A 188 -11.39 -17.27 -2.11
CA ARG A 188 -11.56 -17.83 -3.47
C ARG A 188 -12.60 -17.07 -4.32
N PRO A 189 -13.78 -16.68 -3.83
CA PRO A 189 -14.77 -15.93 -4.61
C PRO A 189 -14.33 -14.51 -5.01
N LEU A 190 -13.30 -13.96 -4.36
CA LEU A 190 -12.77 -12.62 -4.64
C LEU A 190 -11.72 -12.63 -5.76
N LEU A 191 -11.20 -13.81 -6.13
CA LEU A 191 -10.20 -13.96 -7.18
C LEU A 191 -10.81 -13.70 -8.56
N ARG A 192 -10.01 -13.06 -9.42
CA ARG A 192 -10.28 -12.84 -10.84
C ARG A 192 -9.23 -13.56 -11.68
N ASP A 193 -9.46 -13.67 -12.98
CA ASP A 193 -8.52 -14.31 -13.90
C ASP A 193 -7.11 -13.70 -13.77
N GLY A 194 -6.12 -14.56 -13.55
CA GLY A 194 -4.72 -14.18 -13.39
C GLY A 194 -4.34 -13.65 -11.99
N TRP A 195 -5.28 -13.59 -11.04
CA TRP A 195 -4.98 -13.22 -9.65
C TRP A 195 -4.54 -14.45 -8.85
N THR A 196 -3.68 -14.23 -7.86
CA THR A 196 -3.27 -15.25 -6.88
C THR A 196 -3.75 -14.88 -5.48
N ALA A 197 -3.85 -15.87 -4.59
CA ALA A 197 -4.12 -15.65 -3.17
C ALA A 197 -3.07 -16.39 -2.33
N VAL A 198 -2.52 -15.70 -1.33
CA VAL A 198 -1.51 -16.26 -0.41
C VAL A 198 -1.83 -15.79 1.02
N PRO A 199 -1.77 -16.66 2.04
CA PRO A 199 -1.85 -16.24 3.42
C PRO A 199 -0.80 -15.18 3.78
N GLN A 200 -1.15 -14.26 4.68
CA GLN A 200 -0.20 -13.28 5.21
C GLN A 200 0.83 -13.94 6.14
N GLY A 201 0.46 -15.04 6.80
CA GLY A 201 1.30 -15.70 7.80
C GLY A 201 1.19 -15.06 9.18
N ALA A 202 1.82 -15.70 10.17
CA ALA A 202 1.93 -15.19 11.52
C ALA A 202 2.80 -13.92 11.62
N GLY A 203 2.71 -13.27 12.79
CA GLY A 203 3.46 -12.06 13.12
C GLY A 203 2.62 -10.80 13.10
N ASP A 204 3.27 -9.68 13.39
CA ASP A 204 2.68 -8.34 13.27
C ASP A 204 2.54 -7.89 11.80
N LEU A 205 2.00 -6.68 11.58
CA LEU A 205 1.80 -6.16 10.23
C LEU A 205 3.13 -5.97 9.48
N GLY A 206 4.18 -5.53 10.15
CA GLY A 206 5.50 -5.31 9.56
C GLY A 206 6.17 -6.61 9.12
N GLU A 207 6.05 -7.66 9.91
CA GLU A 207 6.54 -9.00 9.56
C GLU A 207 5.80 -9.55 8.33
N ARG A 208 4.48 -9.36 8.25
CA ARG A 208 3.66 -9.78 7.10
C ARG A 208 3.99 -8.99 5.84
N LEU A 209 4.17 -7.67 5.95
CA LEU A 209 4.62 -6.81 4.84
C LEU A 209 6.01 -7.21 4.36
N GLY A 210 6.94 -7.44 5.29
CA GLY A 210 8.30 -7.91 5.00
C GLY A 210 8.32 -9.23 4.24
N ARG A 211 7.53 -10.21 4.71
CA ARG A 211 7.38 -11.51 4.06
C ARG A 211 6.81 -11.38 2.64
N ALA A 212 5.72 -10.64 2.48
CA ALA A 212 5.09 -10.47 1.16
C ALA A 212 6.02 -9.74 0.15
N ALA A 213 6.76 -8.74 0.61
CA ALA A 213 7.76 -8.07 -0.21
C ALA A 213 8.91 -9.01 -0.60
N GLU A 214 9.44 -9.77 0.37
CA GLU A 214 10.52 -10.73 0.15
C GLU A 214 10.13 -11.81 -0.84
N ASP A 215 8.94 -12.41 -0.68
CA ASP A 215 8.37 -13.38 -1.63
C ASP A 215 8.33 -12.81 -3.06
N ALA A 216 7.84 -11.57 -3.20
CA ALA A 216 7.74 -10.92 -4.51
C ALA A 216 9.13 -10.72 -5.14
N PHE A 217 10.09 -10.18 -4.39
CA PHE A 217 11.45 -9.94 -4.90
C PHE A 217 12.20 -11.25 -5.19
N ALA A 218 12.02 -12.29 -4.38
CA ALA A 218 12.55 -13.63 -4.65
C ALA A 218 11.95 -14.24 -5.92
N GLY A 219 10.69 -13.93 -6.22
CA GLY A 219 10.02 -14.28 -7.47
C GLY A 219 10.40 -13.44 -8.69
N GLY A 220 11.38 -12.54 -8.58
CA GLY A 220 11.87 -11.71 -9.70
C GLY A 220 11.07 -10.44 -9.97
N VAL A 221 10.13 -10.08 -9.11
CA VAL A 221 9.44 -8.77 -9.17
C VAL A 221 10.47 -7.66 -8.96
N ARG A 222 10.35 -6.57 -9.72
CA ARG A 222 11.20 -5.38 -9.59
C ARG A 222 10.51 -4.25 -8.83
N ARG A 223 9.19 -4.11 -8.98
CA ARG A 223 8.38 -3.11 -8.30
C ARG A 223 7.19 -3.79 -7.66
N TRP A 224 7.13 -3.72 -6.35
CA TRP A 224 6.07 -4.29 -5.55
C TRP A 224 5.29 -3.16 -4.88
N VAL A 225 3.99 -3.13 -5.07
CA VAL A 225 3.08 -2.20 -4.41
C VAL A 225 2.09 -3.00 -3.58
N VAL A 226 1.75 -2.53 -2.39
CA VAL A 226 0.72 -3.11 -1.53
C VAL A 226 -0.27 -2.04 -1.11
N VAL A 227 -1.55 -2.41 -1.09
CA VAL A 227 -2.65 -1.58 -0.61
C VAL A 227 -3.53 -2.35 0.37
N GLY A 228 -4.18 -1.62 1.28
CA GLY A 228 -5.28 -2.14 2.09
C GLY A 228 -6.64 -2.01 1.39
N THR A 229 -7.71 -2.38 2.08
CA THR A 229 -9.10 -2.29 1.57
C THR A 229 -9.90 -1.13 2.14
N ASP A 230 -9.26 -0.28 2.94
CA ASP A 230 -9.96 0.65 3.81
C ASP A 230 -10.07 2.07 3.25
N ALA A 231 -9.39 2.35 2.13
CA ALA A 231 -9.41 3.65 1.45
C ALA A 231 -10.25 3.59 0.14
N PRO A 232 -11.58 3.73 0.20
CA PRO A 232 -12.46 3.53 -0.95
C PRO A 232 -12.34 4.62 -2.03
N GLU A 233 -11.66 5.73 -1.74
CA GLU A 233 -11.37 6.79 -2.72
C GLU A 233 -10.13 6.50 -3.59
N MET A 234 -9.44 5.39 -3.32
CA MET A 234 -8.33 4.91 -4.14
C MET A 234 -8.79 4.64 -5.58
N SER A 235 -7.98 5.07 -6.55
CA SER A 235 -8.22 4.86 -7.97
C SER A 235 -7.06 4.15 -8.67
N ALA A 236 -7.33 3.61 -9.86
CA ALA A 236 -6.29 3.09 -10.75
C ALA A 236 -5.21 4.13 -11.09
N ALA A 237 -5.56 5.43 -11.12
CA ALA A 237 -4.62 6.51 -11.36
C ALA A 237 -3.61 6.64 -10.20
N ASP A 238 -4.06 6.44 -8.95
CA ASP A 238 -3.17 6.49 -7.78
C ASP A 238 -2.15 5.34 -7.81
N LEU A 239 -2.58 4.15 -8.21
CA LEU A 239 -1.70 3.00 -8.41
C LEU A 239 -0.69 3.26 -9.54
N ALA A 240 -1.12 3.83 -10.66
CA ALA A 240 -0.22 4.24 -11.74
C ALA A 240 0.84 5.24 -11.28
N TRP A 241 0.44 6.23 -10.45
CA TRP A 241 1.37 7.16 -9.83
C TRP A 241 2.37 6.47 -8.91
N ALA A 242 1.92 5.50 -8.11
CA ALA A 242 2.80 4.75 -7.23
C ALA A 242 3.87 3.97 -8.01
N PHE A 243 3.47 3.19 -9.02
CA PHE A 243 4.42 2.44 -9.86
C PHE A 243 5.37 3.35 -10.64
N SER A 244 4.91 4.52 -11.07
CA SER A 244 5.77 5.53 -11.71
C SER A 244 6.76 6.14 -10.73
N GLY A 245 6.33 6.43 -9.49
CA GLY A 245 7.20 6.95 -8.44
C GLY A 245 8.37 6.02 -8.13
N LEU A 246 8.14 4.71 -8.20
CA LEU A 246 9.14 3.66 -8.03
C LEU A 246 10.19 3.57 -9.15
N VAL A 247 10.05 4.33 -10.24
CA VAL A 247 11.12 4.45 -11.26
C VAL A 247 12.29 5.28 -10.73
N ALA A 248 12.00 6.32 -9.93
CA ALA A 248 13.00 7.25 -9.41
C ALA A 248 13.27 7.10 -7.91
N ASN A 249 12.43 6.35 -7.20
CA ASN A 249 12.47 6.19 -5.75
C ASN A 249 12.53 4.72 -5.35
N ASP A 250 13.06 4.48 -4.15
CA ASP A 250 13.15 3.16 -3.54
C ASP A 250 11.86 2.81 -2.80
N VAL A 251 11.19 3.82 -2.24
CA VAL A 251 9.94 3.73 -1.48
C VAL A 251 8.91 4.73 -2.00
N VAL A 252 7.66 4.30 -2.12
CA VAL A 252 6.51 5.19 -2.33
C VAL A 252 5.48 4.95 -1.23
N LEU A 253 4.96 6.00 -0.61
CA LEU A 253 3.93 5.91 0.42
C LEU A 253 2.66 6.65 -0.01
N GLY A 254 1.48 6.10 0.28
CA GLY A 254 0.20 6.80 0.19
C GLY A 254 -0.29 7.15 1.59
N PRO A 255 -0.10 8.39 2.08
CA PRO A 255 -0.51 8.77 3.43
C PRO A 255 -2.00 8.55 3.67
N ALA A 256 -2.35 8.12 4.87
CA ALA A 256 -3.73 8.09 5.36
C ALA A 256 -3.94 9.18 6.42
N LEU A 257 -5.17 9.69 6.54
CA LEU A 257 -5.50 10.79 7.47
C LEU A 257 -5.29 10.43 8.95
N ASP A 258 -5.28 9.15 9.28
CA ASP A 258 -5.02 8.63 10.62
C ASP A 258 -3.53 8.66 11.04
N GLY A 259 -2.63 9.02 10.11
CA GLY A 259 -1.18 9.03 10.32
C GLY A 259 -0.46 7.74 9.90
N GLY A 260 -1.21 6.77 9.37
CA GLY A 260 -0.70 5.60 8.69
C GLY A 260 -0.50 5.82 7.19
N TYR A 261 -0.61 4.75 6.42
CA TYR A 261 -0.60 4.80 4.97
C TYR A 261 -1.51 3.73 4.37
N TRP A 262 -2.25 4.10 3.32
CA TRP A 262 -3.12 3.19 2.57
C TRP A 262 -2.37 2.45 1.46
N LEU A 263 -1.18 2.93 1.09
CA LEU A 263 -0.30 2.34 0.08
C LEU A 263 1.15 2.37 0.51
N LEU A 264 1.86 1.28 0.20
CA LEU A 264 3.31 1.20 0.25
C LEU A 264 3.82 0.59 -1.07
N GLY A 265 4.87 1.16 -1.64
CA GLY A 265 5.56 0.63 -2.80
C GLY A 265 7.06 0.51 -2.55
N LEU A 266 7.68 -0.51 -3.11
CA LEU A 266 9.12 -0.79 -3.05
C LEU A 266 9.65 -1.15 -4.44
N SER A 267 10.81 -0.61 -4.82
CA SER A 267 11.51 -0.96 -6.08
C SER A 267 12.74 -1.86 -5.84
N ARG A 268 13.00 -2.21 -4.59
CA ARG A 268 14.04 -3.14 -4.16
C ARG A 268 13.74 -3.64 -2.76
N ARG A 269 14.43 -4.70 -2.36
CA ARG A 269 14.45 -5.19 -0.98
C ARG A 269 14.90 -4.06 -0.05
N ALA A 270 14.17 -3.89 1.05
CA ALA A 270 14.42 -2.88 2.07
C ALA A 270 14.47 -3.54 3.47
N PRO A 271 15.54 -4.29 3.79
CA PRO A 271 15.67 -4.94 5.09
C PRO A 271 15.60 -3.90 6.22
N GLY A 272 14.86 -4.23 7.29
CA GLY A 272 14.72 -3.36 8.45
C GLY A 272 13.74 -2.19 8.30
N LEU A 273 13.17 -1.95 7.10
CA LEU A 273 12.20 -0.86 6.89
C LEU A 273 10.98 -0.97 7.81
N PHE A 274 10.56 -2.19 8.14
CA PHE A 274 9.39 -2.47 8.96
C PHE A 274 9.71 -2.72 10.44
N GLY A 275 11.00 -2.71 10.82
CA GLY A 275 11.43 -3.01 12.18
C GLY A 275 11.14 -1.85 13.14
N GLY A 276 10.53 -2.16 14.29
CA GLY A 276 10.30 -1.17 15.35
C GLY A 276 9.25 -0.11 15.03
N ILE A 277 8.41 -0.34 14.01
CA ILE A 277 7.28 0.52 13.69
C ILE A 277 6.10 0.19 14.61
N PRO A 278 5.51 1.17 15.30
CA PRO A 278 4.37 0.94 16.17
C PRO A 278 3.08 0.87 15.35
N TRP A 279 2.81 -0.30 14.77
CA TRP A 279 1.63 -0.51 13.94
C TRP A 279 0.33 -0.19 14.70
N GLY A 280 -0.52 0.65 14.11
CA GLY A 280 -1.78 1.11 14.70
C GLY A 280 -1.72 2.46 15.41
N GLU A 281 -0.56 3.12 15.43
CA GLU A 281 -0.41 4.50 15.90
C GLU A 281 -0.41 5.52 14.75
N SER A 282 -0.75 6.77 15.04
CA SER A 282 -0.70 7.89 14.08
C SER A 282 0.72 8.32 13.69
N THR A 283 1.74 7.70 14.27
CA THR A 283 3.16 7.97 13.97
C THR A 283 3.76 7.00 12.95
N VAL A 284 2.98 6.05 12.45
CA VAL A 284 3.44 5.00 11.52
C VAL A 284 4.09 5.59 10.27
N LEU A 285 3.44 6.53 9.59
CA LEU A 285 3.99 7.15 8.37
C LEU A 285 5.34 7.82 8.63
N GLU A 286 5.40 8.67 9.66
CA GLU A 286 6.62 9.41 10.01
C GLU A 286 7.77 8.46 10.35
N LYS A 287 7.50 7.41 11.13
CA LYS A 287 8.49 6.41 11.52
C LYS A 287 8.96 5.57 10.34
N THR A 288 8.08 5.16 9.42
CA THR A 288 8.47 4.48 8.18
C THR A 288 9.40 5.34 7.34
N GLU A 289 9.10 6.63 7.19
CA GLU A 289 9.96 7.53 6.43
C GLU A 289 11.31 7.78 7.11
N ALA A 290 11.33 7.87 8.44
CA ALA A 290 12.57 7.97 9.20
C ALA A 290 13.42 6.72 9.01
N ALA A 291 12.82 5.52 9.06
CA ALA A 291 13.49 4.25 8.79
C ALA A 291 14.02 4.19 7.35
N ALA A 292 13.23 4.61 6.36
CA ALA A 292 13.66 4.68 4.97
C ALA A 292 14.87 5.60 4.79
N ARG A 293 14.84 6.81 5.38
CA ARG A 293 15.96 7.76 5.35
C ARG A 293 17.20 7.19 6.02
N ALA A 294 17.06 6.55 7.19
CA ALA A 294 18.17 5.93 7.90
C ALA A 294 18.82 4.79 7.08
N ALA A 295 18.03 4.07 6.28
CA ALA A 295 18.49 3.04 5.35
C ALA A 295 19.02 3.59 4.01
N GLY A 296 19.08 4.91 3.82
CA GLY A 296 19.53 5.54 2.58
C GLY A 296 18.58 5.35 1.39
N LEU A 297 17.31 5.05 1.65
CA LEU A 297 16.29 4.84 0.62
C LEU A 297 15.64 6.17 0.23
N ARG A 298 15.47 6.40 -1.07
CA ARG A 298 14.73 7.56 -1.57
C ARG A 298 13.24 7.30 -1.44
N CYS A 299 12.53 8.21 -0.79
CA CYS A 299 11.11 8.10 -0.54
C CYS A 299 10.34 9.20 -1.28
N SER A 300 9.17 8.85 -1.78
CA SER A 300 8.19 9.81 -2.32
C SER A 300 6.79 9.47 -1.83
N ARG A 301 5.85 10.39 -2.01
CA ARG A 301 4.46 10.21 -1.60
C ARG A 301 3.51 10.35 -2.80
N VAL A 302 2.45 9.54 -2.83
CA VAL A 302 1.24 9.84 -3.60
C VAL A 302 0.26 10.66 -2.75
N ARG A 303 -0.91 11.01 -3.28
CA ARG A 303 -1.90 11.80 -2.53
C ARG A 303 -2.36 11.08 -1.26
N GLU A 304 -2.70 11.89 -0.26
CA GLU A 304 -3.31 11.42 0.98
C GLU A 304 -4.78 11.06 0.76
N LEU A 305 -5.25 9.99 1.39
CA LEU A 305 -6.66 9.54 1.34
C LEU A 305 -7.22 9.30 2.75
N ALA A 306 -8.54 9.36 2.87
CA ALA A 306 -9.25 8.94 4.07
C ALA A 306 -9.48 7.42 4.08
N ASP A 307 -9.17 6.79 5.20
CA ASP A 307 -9.56 5.42 5.51
C ASP A 307 -10.93 5.38 6.21
N ILE A 308 -11.62 4.26 6.09
CA ILE A 308 -12.93 4.02 6.73
C ILE A 308 -12.73 3.13 7.94
N ASP A 309 -12.73 3.74 9.12
CA ASP A 309 -12.42 3.06 10.37
C ASP A 309 -13.59 3.05 11.35
N THR A 310 -14.47 4.04 11.25
CA THR A 310 -15.69 4.17 12.05
C THR A 310 -16.95 4.19 11.19
N ALA A 311 -18.10 3.95 11.82
CA ALA A 311 -19.38 4.05 11.11
C ALA A 311 -19.69 5.50 10.67
N ALA A 312 -19.13 6.50 11.37
CA ALA A 312 -19.20 7.89 10.96
C ALA A 312 -18.44 8.13 9.66
N ASP A 313 -17.22 7.58 9.52
CA ASP A 313 -16.42 7.67 8.29
C ASP A 313 -17.17 7.06 7.11
N TRP A 314 -17.73 5.86 7.31
CA TRP A 314 -18.55 5.17 6.31
C TRP A 314 -19.74 6.02 5.85
N ARG A 315 -20.52 6.55 6.80
CA ARG A 315 -21.68 7.41 6.51
C ARG A 315 -21.27 8.68 5.77
N ALA A 316 -20.19 9.33 6.21
CA ALA A 316 -19.67 10.53 5.59
C ALA A 316 -19.21 10.27 4.15
N TRP A 317 -18.51 9.15 3.92
CA TRP A 317 -18.06 8.75 2.58
C TRP A 317 -19.25 8.43 1.66
N LYS A 318 -20.22 7.60 2.09
CA LYS A 318 -21.43 7.29 1.31
C LYS A 318 -22.22 8.53 0.92
N ALA A 319 -22.34 9.50 1.83
CA ALA A 319 -23.05 10.74 1.56
C ALA A 319 -22.38 11.59 0.47
N ARG A 320 -21.05 11.52 0.33
CA ARG A 320 -20.31 12.19 -0.74
C ARG A 320 -20.38 11.40 -2.05
N SER A 321 -20.23 10.07 -2.00
CA SER A 321 -20.17 9.24 -3.21
C SER A 321 -21.49 9.11 -3.95
N VAL A 322 -22.64 9.23 -3.27
CA VAL A 322 -23.96 9.28 -3.93
C VAL A 322 -24.21 10.60 -4.66
N ARG A 323 -23.45 11.66 -4.35
CA ARG A 323 -23.61 12.99 -4.95
C ARG A 323 -22.68 13.26 -6.14
N ALA A 324 -21.71 12.39 -6.37
CA ALA A 324 -20.70 12.49 -7.43
C ALA A 324 -21.12 11.69 -8.66
#